data_AF-A0A923BG93-F1
#
_entry.id   AF-A0A923BG93-F1
#
_cell.length_a   1.000
_cell.length_b   1.000
_cell.length_c   1.000
_cell.angle_alpha   90.00
_cell.angle_beta   90.00
_cell.angle_gamma   90.00
#
_symmetry.space_group_name_H-M   'P 1'
#
loop_
_entity.id
_entity.type
_entity.pdbx_description
1 polymer ?
#
loop_
_entity_poly.entity_id
_entity_poly.type
_entity_poly.pdbx_seq_one_letter_code
_entity_poly.pdbx_strand_id
1 'polypeptide(L)'
;MKDATDASDAQDVNEGSFVLVQAYRRQQALLAAPEPAPSAWWIAMEIAEQRAHGFLYKPTEWFGPVLPERIVKRLRRAIDRLEADGLLVLWRKYGGRMTHLKLTPAGERLAVELLARHGGDAVEGVDQNTPPQTAAG
;
A
#
# COMPACT_ATOMS: atom_id res chain seq x y z
N MET A 1 28.91 -1.61 20.38
CA MET A 1 28.15 -0.68 19.52
C MET A 1 28.17 -1.21 18.08
N LYS A 2 27.40 -2.26 17.85
CA LYS A 2 26.99 -2.86 16.56
C LYS A 2 25.73 -3.67 16.93
N ASP A 3 24.82 -3.89 16.00
CA ASP A 3 23.51 -4.58 16.18
C ASP A 3 22.28 -3.69 16.36
N ALA A 4 22.21 -2.56 15.62
CA ALA A 4 20.94 -1.84 15.39
C ALA A 4 20.48 -1.88 13.92
N THR A 5 21.29 -2.43 13.01
CA THR A 5 21.04 -2.40 11.57
C THR A 5 20.07 -3.51 11.11
N ASP A 6 20.20 -4.73 11.64
CA ASP A 6 19.38 -5.88 11.20
C ASP A 6 17.88 -5.74 11.52
N ALA A 7 17.54 -5.11 12.65
CA ALA A 7 16.13 -4.93 13.04
C ALA A 7 15.41 -3.88 12.17
N SER A 8 16.13 -2.87 11.67
CA SER A 8 15.57 -1.86 10.78
C SER A 8 15.24 -2.46 9.41
N ASP A 9 16.15 -3.28 8.88
CA ASP A 9 16.01 -3.90 7.56
C ASP A 9 14.88 -4.95 7.56
N ALA A 10 14.76 -5.76 8.61
CA ALA A 10 13.66 -6.72 8.74
C ALA A 10 12.27 -6.03 8.85
N GLN A 11 12.20 -4.90 9.56
CA GLN A 11 10.95 -4.15 9.68
C GLN A 11 10.59 -3.41 8.39
N ASP A 12 11.60 -2.96 7.64
CA ASP A 12 11.45 -2.32 6.34
C ASP A 12 10.98 -3.29 5.25
N VAL A 13 11.48 -4.54 5.27
CA VAL A 13 11.00 -5.63 4.41
C VAL A 13 9.51 -5.89 4.66
N ASN A 14 9.06 -5.85 5.92
CA ASN A 14 7.65 -6.04 6.25
C ASN A 14 6.76 -4.90 5.70
N GLU A 15 7.22 -3.64 5.78
CA GLU A 15 6.47 -2.49 5.26
C GLU A 15 6.38 -2.48 3.74
N GLY A 16 7.47 -2.80 3.04
CA GLY A 16 7.49 -2.91 1.57
C GLY A 16 6.56 -4.02 1.09
N SER A 17 6.63 -5.20 1.71
CA SER A 17 5.74 -6.32 1.40
C SER A 17 4.27 -5.97 1.66
N PHE A 18 3.97 -5.32 2.79
CA PHE A 18 2.62 -4.86 3.10
C PHE A 18 2.09 -3.88 2.06
N VAL A 19 2.89 -2.88 1.66
CA VAL A 19 2.52 -1.92 0.60
C VAL A 19 2.24 -2.62 -0.73
N LEU A 20 3.09 -3.55 -1.16
CA LEU A 20 2.91 -4.29 -2.42
C LEU A 20 1.62 -5.11 -2.41
N VAL A 21 1.33 -5.82 -1.32
CA VAL A 21 0.11 -6.62 -1.19
C VAL A 21 -1.14 -5.74 -1.23
N GLN A 22 -1.13 -4.61 -0.52
CA GLN A 22 -2.26 -3.67 -0.55
C GLN A 22 -2.41 -3.03 -1.93
N ALA A 23 -1.31 -2.64 -2.57
CA ALA A 23 -1.30 -2.12 -3.93
C ALA A 23 -1.92 -3.11 -4.91
N TYR A 24 -1.57 -4.39 -4.79
CA TYR A 24 -2.12 -5.45 -5.63
C TYR A 24 -3.63 -5.60 -5.44
N ARG A 25 -4.09 -5.68 -4.20
CA ARG A 25 -5.54 -5.76 -3.89
C ARG A 25 -6.31 -4.59 -4.47
N ARG A 26 -5.78 -3.37 -4.38
CA ARG A 26 -6.42 -2.17 -4.93
C ARG A 26 -6.42 -2.14 -6.45
N GLN A 27 -5.32 -2.55 -7.09
CA GLN A 27 -5.25 -2.68 -8.54
C GLN A 27 -6.28 -3.70 -9.04
N GLN A 28 -6.39 -4.87 -8.39
CA GLN A 28 -7.39 -5.88 -8.75
C GLN A 28 -8.82 -5.36 -8.54
N ALA A 29 -9.08 -4.65 -7.44
CA ALA A 29 -10.40 -4.05 -7.19
C ALA A 29 -10.78 -3.00 -8.26
N LEU A 30 -9.82 -2.17 -8.69
CA LEU A 30 -10.03 -1.19 -9.76
C LEU A 30 -10.29 -1.86 -11.12
N LEU A 31 -9.59 -2.95 -11.42
CA LEU A 31 -9.77 -3.72 -12.66
C LEU A 31 -11.11 -4.47 -12.67
N ALA A 32 -11.55 -4.97 -11.52
CA ALA A 32 -12.83 -5.65 -11.36
C ALA A 32 -14.03 -4.69 -11.26
N ALA A 33 -13.79 -3.39 -11.08
CA ALA A 33 -14.85 -2.40 -10.95
C ALA A 33 -15.66 -2.29 -12.26
N PRO A 34 -17.00 -2.40 -12.19
CA PRO A 34 -17.85 -2.28 -13.38
C PRO A 34 -17.77 -0.89 -13.99
N GLU A 35 -18.07 -0.80 -15.29
CA GLU A 35 -18.17 0.50 -15.96
C GLU A 35 -19.34 1.30 -15.36
N PRO A 36 -19.12 2.58 -14.97
CA PRO A 36 -20.19 3.41 -14.44
C PRO A 36 -21.24 3.72 -15.51
N ALA A 37 -22.47 4.00 -15.05
CA ALA A 37 -23.55 4.40 -15.94
C ALA A 37 -23.20 5.71 -16.70
N PRO A 38 -23.67 5.90 -17.94
CA PRO A 38 -23.37 7.11 -18.73
C PRO A 38 -23.80 8.42 -18.06
N SER A 39 -24.85 8.39 -17.22
CA SER A 39 -25.30 9.56 -16.46
C SER A 39 -24.33 9.98 -15.37
N ALA A 40 -23.43 9.10 -14.94
CA ALA A 40 -22.43 9.31 -13.90
C ALA A 40 -21.05 9.67 -14.50
N TRP A 41 -21.04 10.60 -15.47
CA TRP A 41 -19.85 10.94 -16.25
C TRP A 41 -18.65 11.39 -15.40
N TRP A 42 -18.87 12.07 -14.26
CA TRP A 42 -17.80 12.44 -13.33
C TRP A 42 -17.08 11.22 -12.75
N ILE A 43 -17.84 10.17 -12.39
CA ILE A 43 -17.30 8.90 -11.89
C ILE A 43 -16.56 8.17 -13.02
N ALA A 44 -17.11 8.20 -14.24
CA ALA A 44 -16.45 7.63 -15.41
C ALA A 44 -15.08 8.28 -15.67
N MET A 45 -14.99 9.61 -15.56
CA MET A 45 -13.73 10.32 -15.70
C MET A 45 -12.73 9.95 -14.60
N GLU A 46 -13.17 9.84 -13.34
CA GLU A 46 -12.31 9.45 -12.24
C GLU A 46 -11.78 8.00 -12.40
N ILE A 47 -12.65 7.07 -12.76
CA ILE A 47 -12.25 5.68 -13.03
C ILE A 47 -11.31 5.61 -14.23
N ALA A 48 -11.54 6.39 -15.28
CA ALA A 48 -10.65 6.47 -16.43
C ALA A 48 -9.25 7.02 -16.04
N GLU A 49 -9.19 8.09 -15.23
CA GLU A 49 -7.94 8.64 -14.67
C GLU A 49 -7.22 7.57 -13.85
N GLN A 50 -7.94 6.83 -13.00
CA GLN A 50 -7.35 5.76 -12.19
C GLN A 50 -6.87 4.57 -13.04
N ARG A 51 -7.59 4.18 -14.10
CA ARG A 51 -7.12 3.11 -14.99
C ARG A 51 -5.86 3.53 -15.77
N ALA A 52 -5.77 4.80 -16.17
CA ALA A 52 -4.63 5.35 -16.89
C ALA A 52 -3.39 5.47 -15.99
N HIS A 53 -3.53 6.06 -14.79
CA HIS A 53 -2.42 6.46 -13.94
C HIS A 53 -2.19 5.56 -12.72
N GLY A 54 -3.08 4.59 -12.48
CA GLY A 54 -3.09 3.77 -11.29
C GLY A 54 -4.12 4.26 -10.26
N PHE A 55 -4.25 3.53 -9.16
CA PHE A 55 -5.26 3.80 -8.14
C PHE A 55 -4.85 4.99 -7.25
N LEU A 56 -5.85 5.74 -6.77
CA LEU A 56 -5.64 6.96 -5.99
C LEU A 56 -5.05 6.66 -4.61
N TYR A 57 -3.97 7.38 -4.26
CA TYR A 57 -3.30 7.24 -2.97
C TYR A 57 -4.13 7.84 -1.84
N LYS A 58 -4.64 6.97 -0.98
CA LYS A 58 -5.37 7.38 0.22
C LYS A 58 -4.91 6.52 1.40
N PRO A 59 -3.89 6.96 2.16
CA PRO A 59 -3.31 6.16 3.25
C PRO A 59 -4.34 5.64 4.25
N THR A 60 -5.32 6.48 4.61
CA THR A 60 -6.38 6.14 5.56
C THR A 60 -7.35 5.08 5.03
N GLU A 61 -7.61 5.07 3.72
CA GLU A 61 -8.44 4.02 3.11
C GLU A 61 -7.64 2.73 2.88
N TRP A 62 -6.32 2.83 2.64
CA TRP A 62 -5.49 1.69 2.27
C TRP A 62 -5.00 0.89 3.48
N PHE A 63 -4.57 1.58 4.51
CA PHE A 63 -3.80 1.00 5.61
C PHE A 63 -4.54 1.09 6.95
N GLY A 64 -5.70 1.78 7.00
CA GLY A 64 -6.57 1.87 8.17
C GLY A 64 -6.96 3.31 8.52
N PRO A 65 -8.16 3.52 9.12
CA PRO A 65 -8.78 4.83 9.26
C PRO A 65 -8.01 5.79 10.17
N VAL A 66 -7.22 5.27 11.12
CA VAL A 66 -6.40 6.07 12.03
C VAL A 66 -5.02 5.45 12.11
N LEU A 67 -4.06 6.06 11.42
CA LEU A 67 -2.66 5.67 11.50
C LEU A 67 -1.87 6.78 12.19
N PRO A 68 -1.01 6.46 13.16
CA PRO A 68 -0.07 7.42 13.70
C PRO A 68 0.77 8.02 12.55
N GLU A 69 1.03 9.32 12.58
CA GLU A 69 1.78 10.02 11.53
C GLU A 69 3.14 9.37 11.24
N ARG A 70 3.78 8.82 12.29
CA ARG A 70 5.02 8.05 12.17
C ARG A 70 4.87 6.87 11.21
N ILE A 71 3.78 6.10 11.30
CA ILE A 71 3.52 4.95 10.44
C ILE A 71 3.26 5.41 9.01
N VAL A 72 2.47 6.48 8.82
CA VAL A 72 2.23 7.05 7.49
C VAL A 72 3.55 7.46 6.81
N LYS A 73 4.46 8.11 7.55
CA LYS A 73 5.79 8.48 7.03
C LYS A 73 6.64 7.26 6.66
N ARG A 74 6.57 6.18 7.42
CA ARG A 74 7.29 4.94 7.13
C ARG A 74 6.76 4.24 5.89
N LEU A 75 5.44 4.07 5.80
CA LEU A 75 4.79 3.53 4.60
C LEU A 75 5.08 4.39 3.37
N ARG A 76 5.16 5.71 3.53
CA ARG A 76 5.57 6.61 2.44
C ARG A 76 7.00 6.34 1.99
N ARG A 77 7.95 6.20 2.91
CA ARG A 77 9.34 5.84 2.57
C ARG A 77 9.42 4.46 1.91
N ALA A 78 8.61 3.50 2.34
CA ALA A 78 8.51 2.20 1.69
C ALA A 78 8.02 2.33 0.23
N ILE A 79 6.98 3.15 -0.02
CA ILE A 79 6.51 3.47 -1.39
C ILE A 79 7.62 4.08 -2.23
N ASP A 80 8.34 5.08 -1.72
CA ASP A 80 9.40 5.76 -2.47
C ASP A 80 10.58 4.78 -2.78
N ARG A 81 10.89 3.84 -1.87
CA ARG A 81 11.86 2.76 -2.13
C ARG A 81 11.38 1.80 -3.21
N LEU A 82 10.13 1.34 -3.13
CA LEU A 82 9.53 0.46 -4.13
C LEU A 82 9.45 1.11 -5.53
N GLU A 83 9.28 2.44 -5.60
CA GLU A 83 9.41 3.19 -6.86
C GLU A 83 10.86 3.14 -7.38
N ALA A 84 11.85 3.42 -6.52
CA ALA A 84 13.25 3.37 -6.88
C ALA A 84 13.69 1.97 -7.35
N ASP A 85 13.13 0.91 -6.75
CA ASP A 85 13.37 -0.48 -7.12
C ASP A 85 12.58 -0.92 -8.39
N GLY A 86 11.79 -0.04 -8.99
CA GLY A 86 11.02 -0.33 -10.21
C GLY A 86 9.82 -1.26 -10.00
N LEU A 87 9.34 -1.39 -8.77
CA LEU A 87 8.17 -2.23 -8.41
C LEU A 87 6.86 -1.43 -8.45
N LEU A 88 6.94 -0.11 -8.28
CA LEU A 88 5.83 0.83 -8.41
C LEU A 88 6.15 1.92 -9.43
N VAL A 89 5.08 2.45 -10.05
CA VAL A 89 5.11 3.71 -10.79
C VAL A 89 4.24 4.70 -10.04
N LEU A 90 4.80 5.85 -9.67
CA LEU A 90 4.06 6.91 -8.99
C LEU A 90 3.71 8.02 -9.98
N TRP A 91 2.44 8.39 -10.03
CA TRP A 91 2.01 9.54 -10.82
C TRP A 91 1.81 10.77 -9.93
N ARG A 92 2.42 11.87 -10.35
CA ARG A 92 2.45 13.16 -9.66
C ARG A 92 1.74 14.18 -10.52
N LYS A 93 0.53 14.56 -10.12
CA LYS A 93 -0.24 15.59 -10.82
C LYS A 93 0.52 16.92 -10.73
N TYR A 94 0.79 17.55 -11.88
CA TYR A 94 1.52 18.82 -12.00
C TYR A 94 2.92 18.82 -11.36
N GLY A 95 3.61 17.69 -11.32
CA GLY A 95 4.96 17.59 -10.73
C GLY A 95 5.01 17.78 -9.20
N GLY A 96 3.85 17.82 -8.54
CA GLY A 96 3.74 18.03 -7.10
C GLY A 96 3.77 16.72 -6.31
N ARG A 97 2.82 16.61 -5.37
CA ARG A 97 2.68 15.43 -4.52
C ARG A 97 2.26 14.21 -5.36
N MET A 98 2.69 13.02 -4.93
CA MET A 98 2.16 11.77 -5.44
C MET A 98 0.65 11.74 -5.24
N THR A 99 -0.06 11.34 -6.28
CA THR A 99 -1.52 11.23 -6.28
C THR A 99 -1.96 9.81 -6.60
N HIS A 100 -1.35 9.14 -7.58
CA HIS A 100 -1.70 7.78 -7.96
C HIS A 100 -0.50 6.86 -7.93
N LEU A 101 -0.76 5.57 -7.77
CA LEU A 101 0.24 4.50 -7.81
C LEU A 101 -0.24 3.37 -8.70
N LYS A 102 0.70 2.73 -9.38
CA LYS A 102 0.45 1.54 -10.19
C LYS A 102 1.55 0.52 -9.94
N LEU A 103 1.21 -0.77 -9.88
CA LEU A 103 2.23 -1.80 -9.89
C LEU A 103 2.84 -1.93 -11.28
N THR A 104 4.16 -2.11 -11.32
CA THR A 104 4.80 -2.62 -12.53
C THR A 104 4.51 -4.11 -12.66
N PRO A 105 4.72 -4.73 -13.83
CA PRO A 105 4.64 -6.18 -13.97
C PRO A 105 5.56 -6.94 -12.99
N ALA A 106 6.70 -6.36 -12.62
CA ALA A 106 7.59 -6.94 -11.62
C ALA A 106 7.02 -6.85 -10.20
N GLY A 107 6.49 -5.68 -9.82
CA GLY A 107 5.80 -5.49 -8.54
C GLY A 107 4.58 -6.40 -8.39
N GLU A 108 3.82 -6.59 -9.46
CA GLU A 108 2.66 -7.49 -9.48
C GLU A 108 3.05 -8.94 -9.21
N ARG A 109 4.07 -9.47 -9.90
CA ARG A 109 4.57 -10.83 -9.64
C ARG A 109 5.01 -11.01 -8.19
N LEU A 110 5.79 -10.07 -7.67
CA LEU A 110 6.26 -10.13 -6.29
C LEU A 110 5.09 -10.06 -5.28
N ALA A 111 4.10 -9.21 -5.52
CA ALA A 111 2.91 -9.13 -4.67
C ALA A 111 2.12 -10.44 -4.65
N VAL A 112 1.99 -11.11 -5.80
CA VAL A 112 1.35 -12.44 -5.91
C VAL A 112 2.15 -13.49 -5.14
N GLU A 113 3.48 -13.49 -5.27
CA GLU A 113 4.34 -14.41 -4.51
C GLU A 113 4.21 -14.19 -3.00
N LEU A 114 4.19 -12.93 -2.55
CA LEU A 114 3.99 -12.59 -1.14
C LEU A 114 2.62 -13.07 -0.66
N LEU A 115 1.56 -12.83 -1.44
CA LEU A 115 0.22 -13.34 -1.13
C LEU A 115 0.19 -14.86 -1.03
N ALA A 116 0.90 -15.58 -1.90
CA ALA A 116 0.96 -17.04 -1.85
C ALA A 116 1.72 -17.55 -0.62
N ARG A 117 2.84 -16.89 -0.25
CA ARG A 117 3.62 -17.23 0.95
C ARG A 117 2.85 -17.00 2.24
N HIS A 118 2.00 -15.98 2.26
CA HIS A 118 1.13 -15.65 3.40
C HIS A 118 -0.30 -16.23 3.24
N GLY A 119 -0.56 -17.01 2.20
CA GLY A 119 -1.87 -17.58 1.83
C GLY A 119 -2.33 -18.76 2.70
N GLY A 120 -1.94 -18.76 3.98
CA GLY A 120 -2.38 -19.69 5.03
C GLY A 120 -2.56 -19.01 6.39
N ASP A 121 -1.89 -17.88 6.64
CA ASP A 121 -2.08 -17.08 7.84
C ASP A 121 -2.27 -15.61 7.45
N ALA A 122 -3.41 -15.06 7.87
CA ALA A 122 -3.72 -13.65 7.70
C ALA A 122 -2.50 -12.81 8.14
N VAL A 123 -1.99 -11.98 7.24
CA VAL A 123 -0.98 -10.97 7.59
C VAL A 123 -1.65 -9.94 8.49
N GLU A 124 -1.81 -10.28 9.77
CA GLU A 124 -2.01 -9.35 10.89
C GLU A 124 -0.67 -8.64 11.15
N GLY A 125 -0.21 -7.92 10.15
CA GLY A 125 1.11 -7.31 10.11
C GLY A 125 1.12 -5.83 10.49
N VAL A 126 0.25 -5.39 11.40
CA VAL A 126 0.45 -4.16 12.18
C VAL A 126 -0.13 -4.43 13.57
N ASP A 127 0.64 -5.10 14.42
CA ASP A 127 0.34 -5.28 15.84
C ASP A 127 0.13 -3.90 16.47
N GLN A 128 -1.14 -3.52 16.62
CA GLN A 128 -1.54 -2.34 17.34
C GLN A 128 -1.50 -2.68 18.83
N ASN A 129 -0.29 -2.63 19.39
CA ASN A 129 -0.10 -2.08 20.73
C ASN A 129 -1.03 -2.71 21.79
N THR A 130 -0.81 -3.98 22.13
CA THR A 130 -1.38 -4.59 23.34
C THR A 130 -0.99 -3.73 24.56
N PRO A 131 -1.91 -3.04 25.24
CA PRO A 131 -1.59 -2.41 26.52
C PRO A 131 -1.41 -3.48 27.60
N PRO A 132 -0.52 -3.29 28.59
CA PRO A 132 -0.35 -4.24 29.69
C PRO A 132 -1.64 -4.36 30.49
N GLN A 133 -2.11 -5.60 30.68
CA GLN A 133 -3.19 -5.93 31.61
C GLN A 133 -2.82 -5.40 32.99
N THR A 134 -3.57 -4.41 33.47
CA THR A 134 -3.57 -4.05 34.88
C THR A 134 -4.56 -4.98 35.57
N ALA A 135 -4.04 -6.01 36.23
CA ALA A 135 -4.79 -6.80 37.18
C ALA A 135 -5.15 -5.90 38.38
N ALA A 136 -6.44 -5.63 38.55
CA ALA A 136 -6.98 -5.09 39.79
C ALA A 136 -7.53 -6.26 40.61
N GLY A 137 -7.00 -6.41 41.82
CA GLY A 137 -7.52 -7.32 42.84
C GLY A 137 -8.71 -6.77 43.59
#